data_AF-A0A8J7DWM5-F1
#
_entry.id   AF-A0A8J7DWM5-F1
#
_cell.length_a   1.000
_cell.length_b   1.000
_cell.length_c   1.000
_cell.angle_alpha   90.00
_cell.angle_beta   90.00
_cell.angle_gamma   90.00
#
_symmetry.space_group_name_H-M   'P 1'
#
loop_
_entity.id
_entity.type
_entity.pdbx_description
1 polymer ?
#
loop_
_entity_poly.entity_id
_entity_poly.type
_entity_poly.pdbx_seq_one_letter_code
_entity_poly.pdbx_strand_id
1 'polypeptide(L)'
;MEFSDIQPVSPIGKLQPTSIRTAADLIATFGSRANVGDQIEMFFSFAEGQPETAMTVFSTILRNETRLPLKALALRGFGKISDSHLSYKQELASCKPGVSQELLKLFCNEIENRKRSSALTAWSAAEALKEIGFLPDNIHHPQGGNLSETPRRIQNEILDRKIQQINKIQRFRSDSRREFTAEYERFLEFWAYGPTSEFFNVNLTTANYLEIVKDILHWTQIRGVQLGLNSSNHQVQEESLSKVDFIFRQYENSEQGEFKRELGNSLKRFLQENHNSESDLQILVRAFIYEIPEYDLDYSMLSRWTIEKIRQEINRLQSLHQEILSTFSSAITVSSERAISDFLFQKKNKHINLVISWIEKIEQQKKVISASSISQKNNIELIGNILNSIKSYDAALYLQISNDINSRIQRLHSSLARTQEEHNSANKQLIEIKQVIQSSLSSKLSSLNNEVSKLKLSYSKKDEMTKEMFKYGAIFVAIGIFAEVIASLVLVVLIIVGIIIALAGDVG
;
A
#
# COMPACT_ATOMS: atom_id res chain seq x y z
N MET A 1 -20.34 -22.82 -6.71
CA MET A 1 -18.98 -23.09 -6.22
C MET A 1 -18.50 -21.86 -5.48
N GLU A 2 -18.20 -21.96 -4.19
CA GLU A 2 -17.37 -20.96 -3.53
C GLU A 2 -15.93 -21.20 -4.00
N PHE A 3 -15.40 -20.29 -4.82
CA PHE A 3 -14.06 -20.39 -5.42
C PHE A 3 -12.97 -19.94 -4.43
N SER A 4 -13.06 -20.39 -3.18
CA SER A 4 -12.16 -20.00 -2.08
C SER A 4 -10.87 -20.81 -2.01
N ASP A 5 -10.81 -21.98 -2.66
CA ASP A 5 -9.76 -22.94 -2.33
C ASP A 5 -8.65 -22.92 -3.38
N ILE A 6 -7.42 -22.70 -2.92
CA ILE A 6 -6.21 -22.91 -3.73
C ILE A 6 -5.99 -24.41 -3.83
N GLN A 7 -5.69 -24.88 -5.03
CA GLN A 7 -5.31 -26.26 -5.27
C GLN A 7 -3.80 -26.27 -5.53
N PRO A 8 -2.97 -26.73 -4.56
CA PRO A 8 -1.51 -26.66 -4.64
C PRO A 8 -1.02 -27.53 -5.79
N VAL A 9 0.17 -27.24 -6.32
CA VAL A 9 0.71 -28.06 -7.40
C VAL A 9 1.03 -29.44 -6.85
N SER A 10 0.59 -30.46 -7.58
CA SER A 10 0.88 -31.86 -7.31
C SER A 10 2.37 -32.08 -7.02
N PRO A 11 2.74 -32.96 -6.07
CA PRO A 11 4.12 -33.11 -5.62
C PRO A 11 5.07 -33.55 -6.75
N ILE A 12 6.35 -33.19 -6.63
CA ILE A 12 7.41 -33.41 -7.64
C ILE A 12 7.52 -34.88 -8.06
N GLY A 13 7.31 -35.84 -7.15
CA GLY A 13 7.30 -37.27 -7.47
C GLY A 13 6.11 -37.70 -8.35
N LYS A 14 5.04 -36.89 -8.41
CA LYS A 14 3.94 -37.07 -9.37
C LYS A 14 4.16 -36.26 -10.65
N LEU A 15 4.88 -35.13 -10.63
CA LEU A 15 5.16 -34.32 -11.84
C LEU A 15 6.33 -34.87 -12.68
N GLN A 16 7.27 -35.58 -12.05
CA GLN A 16 8.32 -36.32 -12.74
C GLN A 16 7.69 -37.56 -13.41
N PRO A 17 7.72 -37.67 -14.75
CA PRO A 17 6.99 -38.67 -15.53
C PRO A 17 7.72 -40.02 -15.58
N THR A 18 8.44 -40.41 -14.52
CA THR A 18 9.21 -41.67 -14.53
C THR A 18 8.33 -42.92 -14.62
N SER A 19 7.01 -42.78 -14.40
CA SER A 19 6.02 -43.86 -14.52
C SER A 19 5.10 -43.75 -15.75
N ILE A 20 5.12 -42.66 -16.51
CA ILE A 20 4.20 -42.48 -17.65
C ILE A 20 4.76 -43.22 -18.87
N ARG A 21 4.17 -44.38 -19.18
CA ARG A 21 4.59 -45.20 -20.33
C ARG A 21 3.54 -45.26 -21.43
N THR A 22 2.29 -45.00 -21.08
CA THR A 22 1.15 -45.13 -21.99
C THR A 22 0.22 -43.92 -21.92
N ALA A 23 -0.66 -43.79 -22.92
CA ALA A 23 -1.72 -42.78 -22.91
C ALA A 23 -2.69 -42.94 -21.74
N ALA A 24 -2.97 -44.18 -21.31
CA ALA A 24 -3.81 -44.45 -20.15
C ALA A 24 -3.18 -43.88 -18.86
N ASP A 25 -1.87 -44.04 -18.67
CA ASP A 25 -1.14 -43.50 -17.52
C ASP A 25 -1.23 -41.98 -17.49
N LEU A 26 -0.98 -41.33 -18.64
CA LEU A 26 -1.04 -39.86 -18.75
C LEU A 26 -2.45 -39.33 -18.49
N ILE A 27 -3.48 -40.01 -19.01
CA ILE A 27 -4.89 -39.66 -18.80
C ILE A 27 -5.30 -39.81 -17.32
N ALA A 28 -4.91 -40.91 -16.67
CA ALA A 28 -5.19 -41.13 -15.25
C ALA A 28 -4.51 -40.05 -14.41
N THR A 29 -3.26 -39.74 -14.76
CA THR A 29 -2.48 -38.70 -14.08
C THR A 29 -3.10 -37.32 -14.28
N PHE A 30 -3.59 -36.99 -15.48
CA PHE A 30 -4.31 -35.74 -15.77
C PHE A 30 -5.51 -35.54 -14.83
N GLY A 31 -6.32 -36.58 -14.64
CA GLY A 31 -7.50 -36.53 -13.75
C GLY A 31 -7.14 -36.41 -12.26
N SER A 32 -5.92 -36.79 -11.87
CA SER A 32 -5.43 -36.70 -10.49
C SER A 32 -4.81 -35.35 -10.12
N ARG A 33 -4.67 -34.44 -11.09
CA ARG A 33 -4.09 -33.11 -10.86
C ARG A 33 -5.06 -32.19 -10.17
N ALA A 34 -4.50 -31.36 -9.30
CA ALA A 34 -5.28 -30.47 -8.46
C ALA A 34 -5.93 -29.36 -9.31
N ASN A 35 -5.19 -28.73 -10.22
CA ASN A 35 -5.67 -27.59 -11.02
C ASN A 35 -5.27 -27.68 -12.51
N VAL A 36 -5.76 -26.74 -13.34
CA VAL A 36 -5.47 -26.71 -14.79
C VAL A 36 -4.01 -26.37 -15.09
N GLY A 37 -3.40 -25.49 -14.28
CA GLY A 37 -1.97 -25.16 -14.38
C GLY A 37 -1.07 -26.39 -14.28
N ASP A 38 -1.33 -27.25 -13.29
CA ASP A 38 -0.63 -28.53 -13.09
C ASP A 38 -0.80 -29.48 -14.28
N GLN A 39 -2.00 -29.55 -14.83
CA GLN A 39 -2.29 -30.41 -15.97
C GLN A 39 -1.50 -29.97 -17.19
N ILE A 40 -1.40 -28.67 -17.44
CA ILE A 40 -0.58 -28.11 -18.52
C ILE A 40 0.89 -28.42 -18.27
N GLU A 41 1.40 -28.10 -17.07
CA GLU A 41 2.80 -28.28 -16.72
C GLU A 41 3.23 -29.75 -16.85
N MET A 42 2.40 -30.68 -16.38
CA MET A 42 2.64 -32.11 -16.53
C MET A 42 2.86 -32.53 -17.99
N PHE A 43 2.02 -32.04 -18.92
CA PHE A 43 2.18 -32.37 -20.35
C PHE A 43 3.47 -31.79 -20.91
N PHE A 44 3.81 -30.56 -20.52
CA PHE A 44 4.99 -29.86 -21.04
C PHE A 44 6.29 -30.47 -20.49
N SER A 45 6.38 -30.69 -19.18
CA SER A 45 7.53 -31.37 -18.57
C SER A 45 7.70 -32.80 -19.08
N PHE A 46 6.62 -33.50 -19.45
CA PHE A 46 6.72 -34.83 -20.07
C PHE A 46 7.32 -34.77 -21.48
N ALA A 47 6.88 -33.81 -22.30
CA ALA A 47 7.45 -33.58 -23.63
C ALA A 47 8.92 -33.16 -23.58
N GLU A 48 9.29 -32.33 -22.61
CA GLU A 48 10.67 -31.85 -22.42
C GLU A 48 11.60 -32.95 -21.90
N GLY A 49 11.14 -33.76 -20.93
CA GLY A 49 11.98 -34.76 -20.28
C GLY A 49 12.06 -36.11 -20.99
N GLN A 50 11.02 -36.52 -21.72
CA GLN A 50 10.96 -37.81 -22.42
C GLN A 50 10.30 -37.68 -23.80
N PRO A 51 10.91 -36.94 -24.74
CA PRO A 51 10.27 -36.56 -26.00
C PRO A 51 9.76 -37.75 -26.82
N GLU A 52 10.57 -38.79 -27.02
CA GLU A 52 10.18 -39.97 -27.82
C GLU A 52 8.94 -40.71 -27.27
N THR A 53 8.94 -40.97 -25.95
CA THR A 53 7.80 -41.58 -25.26
C THR A 53 6.58 -40.66 -25.34
N ALA A 54 6.77 -39.35 -25.10
CA ALA A 54 5.72 -38.36 -25.14
C ALA A 54 5.06 -38.29 -26.53
N MET A 55 5.83 -38.32 -27.62
CA MET A 55 5.26 -38.28 -28.98
C MET A 55 4.37 -39.50 -29.28
N THR A 56 4.79 -40.68 -28.82
CA THR A 56 4.00 -41.92 -28.98
C THR A 56 2.69 -41.84 -28.20
N VAL A 57 2.77 -41.37 -26.96
CA VAL A 57 1.62 -41.18 -26.07
C VAL A 57 0.66 -40.12 -26.61
N PHE A 58 1.16 -38.95 -27.01
CA PHE A 58 0.35 -37.87 -27.56
C PHE A 58 -0.32 -38.28 -28.86
N SER A 59 0.37 -39.00 -29.75
CA SER A 59 -0.23 -39.53 -30.98
C SER A 59 -1.41 -40.47 -30.69
N THR A 60 -1.28 -41.29 -29.65
CA THR A 60 -2.36 -42.18 -29.20
C THR A 60 -3.54 -41.38 -28.63
N ILE A 61 -3.28 -40.33 -27.84
CA ILE A 61 -4.33 -39.43 -27.33
C ILE A 61 -5.07 -38.76 -28.49
N LEU A 62 -4.37 -38.23 -29.49
CA LEU A 62 -5.01 -37.54 -30.61
C LEU A 62 -5.93 -38.45 -31.43
N ARG A 63 -5.60 -39.74 -31.52
CA ARG A 63 -6.39 -40.73 -32.27
C ARG A 63 -7.61 -41.23 -31.47
N ASN A 64 -7.50 -41.34 -30.14
CA ASN A 64 -8.47 -42.10 -29.34
C ASN A 64 -9.27 -41.27 -28.34
N GLU A 65 -8.81 -40.08 -27.95
CA GLU A 65 -9.45 -39.27 -26.91
C GLU A 65 -10.45 -38.27 -27.50
N THR A 66 -11.56 -38.04 -26.80
CA THR A 66 -12.61 -37.09 -27.22
C THR A 66 -12.60 -35.81 -26.41
N ARG A 67 -12.04 -35.83 -25.19
CA ARG A 67 -11.91 -34.65 -24.32
C ARG A 67 -10.97 -33.62 -24.95
N LEU A 68 -11.53 -32.44 -25.21
CA LEU A 68 -10.84 -31.34 -25.88
C LEU A 68 -9.58 -30.86 -25.16
N PRO A 69 -9.57 -30.70 -23.81
CA PRO A 69 -8.36 -30.29 -23.10
C PRO A 69 -7.19 -31.26 -23.30
N LEU A 70 -7.42 -32.57 -23.22
CA LEU A 70 -6.38 -33.58 -23.42
C LEU A 70 -5.82 -33.57 -24.84
N LYS A 71 -6.70 -33.46 -25.86
CA LYS A 71 -6.26 -33.33 -27.25
C LYS A 71 -5.44 -32.05 -27.44
N ALA A 72 -5.91 -30.93 -26.89
CA ALA A 72 -5.23 -29.64 -26.98
C ALA A 72 -3.84 -29.69 -26.34
N LEU A 73 -3.73 -30.23 -25.12
CA LEU A 73 -2.44 -30.38 -24.45
C LEU A 73 -1.50 -31.35 -25.16
N ALA A 74 -2.02 -32.45 -25.71
CA ALA A 74 -1.22 -33.35 -26.54
C ALA A 74 -0.68 -32.63 -27.79
N LEU A 75 -1.52 -31.86 -28.50
CA LEU A 75 -1.10 -31.04 -29.64
C LEU A 75 0.00 -30.05 -29.24
N ARG A 76 -0.22 -29.26 -28.18
CA ARG A 76 0.76 -28.28 -27.68
C ARG A 76 2.05 -28.95 -27.20
N GLY A 77 1.94 -30.13 -26.60
CA GLY A 77 3.08 -30.92 -26.11
C GLY A 77 4.08 -31.27 -27.21
N PHE A 78 3.62 -31.51 -28.45
CA PHE A 78 4.53 -31.71 -29.59
C PHE A 78 5.45 -30.50 -29.86
N GLY A 79 4.99 -29.28 -29.55
CA GLY A 79 5.77 -28.05 -29.69
C GLY A 79 6.81 -27.82 -28.58
N LYS A 80 6.65 -28.49 -27.42
CA LYS A 80 7.47 -28.30 -26.21
C LYS A 80 8.69 -29.23 -26.12
N ILE A 81 9.17 -29.74 -27.26
CA ILE A 81 10.43 -30.48 -27.28
C ILE A 81 11.57 -29.49 -27.01
N SER A 82 12.35 -29.75 -25.95
CA SER A 82 13.50 -28.95 -25.54
C SER A 82 14.52 -28.81 -26.68
N ASP A 83 15.21 -27.66 -26.73
CA ASP A 83 16.30 -27.40 -27.68
C ASP A 83 17.47 -28.39 -27.53
N SER A 84 17.60 -29.05 -26.37
CA SER A 84 18.55 -30.16 -26.18
C SER A 84 18.27 -31.36 -27.10
N HIS A 85 17.06 -31.47 -27.65
CA HIS A 85 16.62 -32.50 -28.60
C HIS A 85 16.35 -31.90 -30.00
N LEU A 86 17.09 -30.85 -30.38
CA LEU A 86 16.90 -30.16 -31.66
C LEU A 86 16.94 -31.09 -32.87
N SER A 87 17.80 -32.12 -32.88
CA SER A 87 17.86 -33.10 -33.96
C SER A 87 16.54 -33.86 -34.15
N TYR A 88 15.90 -34.27 -33.05
CA TYR A 88 14.61 -34.93 -33.05
C TYR A 88 13.49 -33.98 -33.51
N LYS A 89 13.54 -32.72 -33.06
CA LYS A 89 12.60 -31.67 -33.51
C LYS A 89 12.71 -31.40 -35.02
N GLN A 90 13.94 -31.35 -35.55
CA GLN A 90 14.20 -31.21 -36.99
C GLN A 90 13.75 -32.44 -37.78
N GLU A 91 13.88 -33.64 -37.22
CA GLU A 91 13.36 -34.87 -37.82
C GLU A 91 11.83 -34.82 -37.93
N LEU A 92 11.14 -34.40 -36.87
CA LEU A 92 9.69 -34.19 -36.89
C LEU A 92 9.27 -33.13 -37.91
N ALA A 93 10.05 -32.06 -38.08
CA ALA A 93 9.79 -31.00 -39.06
C ALA A 93 10.14 -31.39 -40.52
N SER A 94 10.91 -32.47 -40.72
CA SER A 94 11.52 -32.81 -42.02
C SER A 94 10.54 -33.20 -43.13
N CYS A 95 9.28 -33.51 -42.78
CA CYS A 95 8.22 -33.99 -43.68
C CYS A 95 8.59 -35.27 -44.46
N LYS A 96 9.57 -36.04 -43.98
CA LYS A 96 9.91 -37.34 -44.56
C LYS A 96 8.73 -38.32 -44.42
N PRO A 97 8.54 -39.25 -45.38
CA PRO A 97 7.53 -40.28 -45.28
C PRO A 97 7.61 -41.04 -43.95
N GLY A 98 6.47 -41.29 -43.32
CA GLY A 98 6.37 -41.91 -41.99
C GLY A 98 5.82 -40.94 -40.94
N VAL A 99 6.40 -40.96 -39.74
CA VAL A 99 5.88 -40.26 -38.55
C VAL A 99 5.74 -38.74 -38.77
N SER A 100 6.73 -38.10 -39.39
CA SER A 100 6.73 -36.64 -39.63
C SER A 100 5.58 -36.21 -40.56
N GLN A 101 5.41 -36.90 -41.69
CA GLN A 101 4.34 -36.61 -42.64
C GLN A 101 2.95 -36.93 -42.07
N GLU A 102 2.80 -38.05 -41.34
CA GLU A 102 1.54 -38.40 -40.67
C GLU A 102 1.15 -37.34 -39.64
N LEU A 103 2.11 -36.87 -38.85
CA LEU A 103 1.89 -35.85 -37.82
C LEU A 103 1.47 -34.52 -38.43
N LEU A 104 2.15 -34.07 -39.50
CA LEU A 104 1.79 -32.87 -40.25
C LEU A 104 0.33 -32.93 -40.75
N LYS A 105 -0.06 -34.07 -41.36
CA LYS A 105 -1.44 -34.29 -41.83
C LYS A 105 -2.45 -34.23 -40.69
N LEU A 106 -2.11 -34.82 -39.54
CA LEU A 106 -2.97 -34.84 -38.37
C LEU A 106 -3.24 -33.42 -37.85
N PHE A 107 -2.19 -32.60 -37.73
CA PHE A 107 -2.34 -31.19 -37.31
C PHE A 107 -3.15 -30.37 -38.32
N CYS A 108 -2.86 -30.51 -39.61
CA CYS A 108 -3.59 -29.79 -40.65
C CYS A 108 -5.06 -30.19 -40.68
N ASN A 109 -5.37 -31.47 -40.51
CA ASN A 109 -6.75 -31.96 -40.44
C ASN A 109 -7.51 -31.39 -39.21
N GLU A 110 -6.87 -31.25 -38.04
CA GLU A 110 -7.49 -30.60 -36.88
C GLU A 110 -7.82 -29.12 -37.15
N ILE A 111 -6.96 -28.43 -37.92
CA ILE A 111 -7.11 -27.02 -38.30
C ILE A 111 -8.18 -26.82 -39.38
N GLU A 112 -8.19 -27.63 -40.43
CA GLU A 112 -9.20 -27.54 -41.49
C GLU A 112 -10.60 -27.83 -40.95
N ASN A 113 -10.69 -28.82 -40.06
CA ASN A 113 -11.93 -29.17 -39.42
C ASN A 113 -12.35 -28.18 -38.34
N ARG A 114 -11.71 -27.03 -38.12
CA ARG A 114 -12.02 -26.05 -37.02
C ARG A 114 -13.48 -25.63 -36.86
N LYS A 115 -14.33 -25.82 -37.88
CA LYS A 115 -15.78 -25.59 -37.79
C LYS A 115 -16.56 -26.77 -37.18
N ARG A 116 -16.00 -27.98 -37.26
CA ARG A 116 -16.49 -29.25 -36.69
C ARG A 116 -15.70 -29.67 -35.44
N SER A 117 -14.40 -29.41 -35.41
CA SER A 117 -13.50 -29.53 -34.25
C SER A 117 -13.61 -28.28 -33.36
N SER A 118 -12.96 -28.30 -32.20
CA SER A 118 -12.97 -27.18 -31.27
C SER A 118 -11.98 -26.10 -31.68
N ALA A 119 -12.35 -24.83 -31.47
CA ALA A 119 -11.42 -23.70 -31.58
C ALA A 119 -10.15 -23.90 -30.75
N LEU A 120 -10.26 -24.59 -29.62
CA LEU A 120 -9.11 -24.93 -28.75
C LEU A 120 -8.13 -25.86 -29.48
N THR A 121 -8.59 -27.00 -30.02
CA THR A 121 -7.69 -27.96 -30.69
C THR A 121 -7.14 -27.40 -32.00
N ALA A 122 -7.94 -26.65 -32.76
CA ALA A 122 -7.47 -25.97 -33.97
C ALA A 122 -6.38 -24.93 -33.65
N TRP A 123 -6.55 -24.12 -32.60
CA TRP A 123 -5.52 -23.16 -32.19
C TRP A 123 -4.24 -23.87 -31.70
N SER A 124 -4.38 -24.93 -30.90
CA SER A 124 -3.25 -25.74 -30.41
C SER A 124 -2.48 -26.44 -31.53
N ALA A 125 -3.18 -26.98 -32.54
CA ALA A 125 -2.53 -27.58 -33.71
C ALA A 125 -1.75 -26.54 -34.52
N ALA A 126 -2.30 -25.33 -34.68
CA ALA A 126 -1.60 -24.24 -35.36
C ALA A 126 -0.37 -23.78 -34.58
N GLU A 127 -0.45 -23.74 -33.24
CA GLU A 127 0.70 -23.47 -32.37
C GLU A 127 1.78 -24.56 -32.53
N ALA A 128 1.39 -25.84 -32.50
CA ALA A 128 2.31 -26.96 -32.66
C ALA A 128 3.06 -26.94 -34.01
N LEU A 129 2.36 -26.64 -35.10
CA LEU A 129 2.98 -26.49 -36.43
C LEU A 129 4.09 -25.44 -36.43
N LYS A 130 3.82 -24.29 -35.80
CA LYS A 130 4.78 -23.19 -35.66
C LYS A 130 5.94 -23.57 -34.76
N GLU A 131 5.68 -24.17 -33.60
CA GLU A 131 6.71 -24.48 -32.61
C GLU A 131 7.65 -25.60 -33.05
N ILE A 132 7.15 -26.63 -33.74
CA ILE A 132 7.97 -27.70 -34.32
C ILE A 132 8.83 -27.16 -35.47
N GLY A 133 8.34 -26.15 -36.20
CA GLY A 133 9.08 -25.50 -37.27
C GLY A 133 8.86 -26.14 -38.65
N PHE A 134 7.66 -26.62 -38.93
CA PHE A 134 7.31 -27.09 -40.27
C PHE A 134 7.42 -25.95 -41.30
N LEU A 135 8.06 -26.24 -42.43
CA LEU A 135 8.22 -25.26 -43.51
C LEU A 135 6.86 -24.91 -44.14
N PRO A 136 6.59 -23.63 -44.46
CA PRO A 136 5.34 -23.20 -45.08
C PRO A 136 4.99 -23.98 -46.34
N ASP A 137 5.98 -24.27 -47.18
CA ASP A 137 5.79 -25.02 -48.43
C ASP A 137 5.18 -26.40 -48.17
N ASN A 138 5.65 -27.10 -47.13
CA ASN A 138 5.13 -28.41 -46.75
C ASN A 138 3.71 -28.33 -46.16
N ILE A 139 3.42 -27.25 -45.43
CA ILE A 139 2.09 -27.01 -44.84
C ILE A 139 1.05 -26.82 -45.94
N HIS A 140 1.39 -26.09 -47.01
CA HIS A 140 0.50 -25.82 -48.14
C HIS A 140 0.46 -26.94 -49.18
N HIS A 141 1.49 -27.81 -49.23
CA HIS A 141 1.59 -28.85 -50.24
C HIS A 141 0.51 -29.95 -50.04
N PRO A 142 -0.12 -30.47 -51.12
CA PRO A 142 -1.15 -31.51 -51.03
C PRO A 142 -0.69 -32.83 -50.39
N GLN A 143 0.60 -33.18 -50.57
CA GLN A 143 1.18 -34.37 -49.95
C GLN A 143 1.65 -34.11 -48.51
N GLY A 144 1.75 -32.85 -48.09
CA GLY A 144 2.04 -32.45 -46.73
C GLY A 144 0.74 -32.20 -45.98
N GLY A 145 0.42 -30.93 -45.73
CA GLY A 145 -0.71 -30.51 -44.92
C GLY A 145 -1.97 -30.05 -45.69
N ASN A 146 -1.82 -29.62 -46.94
CA ASN A 146 -2.88 -29.06 -47.78
C ASN A 146 -3.65 -27.85 -47.18
N LEU A 147 -3.08 -27.14 -46.20
CA LEU A 147 -3.77 -26.01 -45.59
C LEU A 147 -3.90 -24.82 -46.55
N SER A 148 -5.12 -24.31 -46.72
CA SER A 148 -5.39 -23.14 -47.57
C SER A 148 -4.97 -21.80 -46.94
N GLU A 149 -4.81 -21.75 -45.62
CA GLU A 149 -4.49 -20.54 -44.86
C GLU A 149 -3.27 -20.79 -43.97
N THR A 150 -2.49 -19.75 -43.67
CA THR A 150 -1.32 -19.89 -42.80
C THR A 150 -1.75 -20.13 -41.35
N PRO A 151 -1.00 -20.93 -40.56
CA PRO A 151 -1.33 -21.18 -39.15
C PRO A 151 -1.54 -19.90 -38.34
N ARG A 152 -0.70 -18.87 -38.58
CA ARG A 152 -0.82 -17.55 -37.92
C ARG A 152 -2.14 -16.85 -38.21
N ARG A 153 -2.60 -16.86 -39.47
CA ARG A 153 -3.87 -16.24 -39.85
C ARG A 153 -5.04 -16.91 -39.15
N ILE A 154 -5.01 -18.24 -39.07
CA ILE A 154 -6.05 -19.04 -38.40
C ILE A 154 -6.05 -18.77 -36.89
N GLN A 155 -4.87 -18.69 -36.25
CA GLN A 155 -4.78 -18.33 -34.84
C GLN A 155 -5.39 -16.95 -34.58
N ASN A 156 -5.06 -15.94 -35.38
CA ASN A 156 -5.63 -14.60 -35.25
C ASN A 156 -7.16 -14.60 -35.46
N GLU A 157 -7.66 -15.31 -36.47
CA GLU A 157 -9.11 -15.46 -36.72
C GLU A 157 -9.84 -16.05 -35.49
N ILE A 158 -9.25 -17.07 -34.86
CA ILE A 158 -9.81 -17.71 -33.65
C ILE A 158 -9.77 -16.75 -32.46
N LEU A 159 -8.64 -16.08 -32.24
CA LEU A 159 -8.44 -15.13 -31.15
C LEU A 159 -9.41 -13.95 -31.27
N ASP A 160 -9.54 -13.33 -32.45
CA ASP A 160 -10.44 -12.20 -32.69
C ASP A 160 -11.89 -12.57 -32.36
N ARG A 161 -12.35 -13.75 -32.81
CA ARG A 161 -13.69 -14.25 -32.48
C ARG A 161 -13.88 -14.47 -30.98
N LYS A 162 -12.87 -15.02 -30.30
CA LYS A 162 -12.92 -15.31 -28.86
C LYS A 162 -12.86 -14.04 -28.02
N ILE A 163 -12.09 -13.04 -28.44
CA ILE A 163 -12.05 -11.72 -27.81
C ILE A 163 -13.40 -11.03 -27.94
N GLN A 164 -14.06 -11.09 -29.10
CA GLN A 164 -15.41 -10.54 -29.28
C GLN A 164 -16.48 -11.22 -28.41
N GLN A 165 -16.26 -12.47 -28.00
CA GLN A 165 -17.16 -13.19 -27.08
C GLN A 165 -17.06 -12.71 -25.63
N ILE A 166 -15.94 -12.10 -25.22
CA ILE A 166 -15.71 -11.63 -23.84
C ILE A 166 -16.87 -10.76 -23.35
N ASN A 167 -17.38 -9.84 -24.17
CA ASN A 167 -18.44 -8.92 -23.73
C ASN A 167 -19.86 -9.52 -23.85
N LYS A 168 -20.00 -10.69 -24.46
CA LYS A 168 -21.31 -11.33 -24.74
C LYS A 168 -21.57 -12.53 -23.85
N ILE A 169 -20.52 -13.14 -23.30
CA ILE A 169 -20.66 -14.40 -22.60
C ILE A 169 -21.27 -14.21 -21.21
N GLN A 170 -22.25 -15.05 -20.91
CA GLN A 170 -22.93 -15.02 -19.62
C GLN A 170 -22.20 -15.92 -18.62
N ARG A 171 -21.58 -15.31 -17.60
CA ARG A 171 -20.83 -16.00 -16.56
C ARG A 171 -21.69 -16.94 -15.72
N PHE A 172 -22.80 -16.43 -15.19
CA PHE A 172 -23.68 -17.20 -14.29
C PHE A 172 -25.01 -17.54 -14.95
N ARG A 173 -25.52 -18.73 -14.60
CA ARG A 173 -26.91 -19.09 -14.90
C ARG A 173 -27.87 -18.05 -14.31
N SER A 174 -29.00 -17.84 -14.97
CA SER A 174 -30.05 -16.92 -14.50
C SER A 174 -30.81 -17.45 -13.29
N ASP A 175 -30.58 -18.69 -12.88
CA ASP A 175 -31.11 -19.27 -11.65
C ASP A 175 -30.25 -18.88 -10.43
N SER A 176 -30.87 -18.89 -9.26
CA SER A 176 -30.32 -18.32 -8.02
C SER A 176 -29.09 -19.04 -7.44
N ARG A 177 -28.47 -19.98 -8.16
CA ARG A 177 -27.41 -20.86 -7.65
C ARG A 177 -25.97 -20.41 -7.91
N ARG A 178 -25.73 -19.25 -8.56
CA ARG A 178 -24.36 -18.75 -8.90
C ARG A 178 -23.46 -19.84 -9.49
N GLU A 179 -24.02 -20.68 -10.36
CA GLU A 179 -23.26 -21.70 -11.09
C GLU A 179 -22.86 -21.15 -12.47
N PHE A 180 -21.69 -21.55 -12.96
CA PHE A 180 -21.25 -21.19 -14.30
C PHE A 180 -22.16 -21.82 -15.37
N THR A 181 -22.32 -21.12 -16.49
CA THR A 181 -22.97 -21.70 -17.66
C THR A 181 -22.00 -22.68 -18.35
N ALA A 182 -22.52 -23.75 -18.94
CA ALA A 182 -21.68 -24.70 -19.69
C ALA A 182 -21.02 -24.07 -20.93
N GLU A 183 -21.54 -22.93 -21.40
CA GLU A 183 -20.89 -22.12 -22.42
C GLU A 183 -19.68 -21.36 -21.85
N TYR A 184 -19.84 -20.76 -20.67
CA TYR A 184 -18.77 -20.08 -19.95
C TYR A 184 -17.64 -21.01 -19.55
N GLU A 185 -17.94 -22.21 -19.05
CA GLU A 185 -16.91 -23.21 -18.72
C GLU A 185 -16.08 -23.59 -19.95
N ARG A 186 -16.71 -23.86 -21.09
CA ARG A 186 -16.01 -24.13 -22.37
C ARG A 186 -15.21 -22.93 -22.88
N PHE A 187 -15.64 -21.72 -22.54
CA PHE A 187 -14.90 -20.51 -22.85
C PHE A 187 -13.67 -20.34 -21.95
N LEU A 188 -13.79 -20.63 -20.65
CA LEU A 188 -12.65 -20.69 -19.73
C LEU A 188 -11.66 -21.77 -20.14
N GLU A 189 -12.12 -22.97 -20.50
CA GLU A 189 -11.26 -24.06 -21.00
C GLU A 189 -10.41 -23.62 -22.19
N PHE A 190 -11.01 -22.89 -23.15
CA PHE A 190 -10.28 -22.38 -24.31
C PHE A 190 -9.10 -21.52 -23.88
N TRP A 191 -9.31 -20.56 -22.96
CA TRP A 191 -8.26 -19.64 -22.54
C TRP A 191 -7.27 -20.26 -21.55
N ALA A 192 -7.73 -21.17 -20.68
CA ALA A 192 -6.88 -21.83 -19.68
C ALA A 192 -5.94 -22.86 -20.30
N TYR A 193 -6.44 -23.76 -21.16
CA TYR A 193 -5.62 -24.79 -21.82
C TYR A 193 -4.93 -24.32 -23.10
N GLY A 194 -5.39 -23.21 -23.69
CA GLY A 194 -4.88 -22.65 -24.94
C GLY A 194 -4.06 -21.36 -24.74
N PRO A 195 -4.46 -20.23 -25.36
CA PRO A 195 -3.67 -19.01 -25.42
C PRO A 195 -3.82 -18.09 -24.19
N THR A 196 -3.45 -18.56 -22.99
CA THR A 196 -3.56 -17.75 -21.76
C THR A 196 -2.73 -16.47 -21.82
N SER A 197 -1.51 -16.52 -22.37
CA SER A 197 -0.65 -15.34 -22.51
C SER A 197 -1.25 -14.30 -23.45
N GLU A 198 -1.82 -14.73 -24.58
CA GLU A 198 -2.50 -13.81 -25.51
C GLU A 198 -3.72 -13.17 -24.84
N PHE A 199 -4.48 -13.94 -24.05
CA PHE A 199 -5.64 -13.42 -23.30
C PHE A 199 -5.27 -12.31 -22.33
N PHE A 200 -4.20 -12.52 -21.56
CA PHE A 200 -3.70 -11.54 -20.60
C PHE A 200 -3.15 -10.29 -21.28
N ASN A 201 -2.58 -10.41 -22.48
CA ASN A 201 -2.06 -9.29 -23.25
C ASN A 201 -3.11 -8.53 -24.08
N VAL A 202 -4.38 -8.92 -24.00
CA VAL A 202 -5.44 -8.17 -24.66
C VAL A 202 -5.57 -6.78 -24.03
N ASN A 203 -5.62 -5.73 -24.85
CA ASN A 203 -5.84 -4.35 -24.41
C ASN A 203 -7.32 -4.09 -24.09
N LEU A 204 -7.84 -4.79 -23.08
CA LEU A 204 -9.18 -4.61 -22.52
C LEU A 204 -9.09 -4.34 -21.03
N THR A 205 -10.00 -3.50 -20.53
CA THR A 205 -10.04 -3.08 -19.12
C THR A 205 -11.45 -3.12 -18.53
N THR A 206 -12.38 -3.75 -19.24
CA THR A 206 -13.79 -3.85 -18.81
C THR A 206 -13.91 -4.73 -17.57
N ALA A 207 -14.88 -4.45 -16.70
CA ALA A 207 -15.13 -5.25 -15.50
C ALA A 207 -15.35 -6.73 -15.83
N ASN A 208 -16.10 -7.05 -16.90
CA ASN A 208 -16.33 -8.45 -17.29
C ASN A 208 -15.05 -9.17 -17.71
N TYR A 209 -14.16 -8.48 -18.43
CA TYR A 209 -12.84 -9.01 -18.78
C TYR A 209 -12.03 -9.33 -17.53
N LEU A 210 -11.97 -8.41 -16.55
CA LEU A 210 -11.22 -8.62 -15.31
C LEU A 210 -11.80 -9.77 -14.47
N GLU A 211 -13.11 -9.96 -14.45
CA GLU A 211 -13.72 -11.13 -13.79
C GLU A 211 -13.32 -12.45 -14.46
N ILE A 212 -13.23 -12.48 -15.79
CA ILE A 212 -12.72 -13.64 -16.53
C ILE A 212 -11.23 -13.86 -16.24
N VAL A 213 -10.42 -12.79 -16.15
CA VAL A 213 -9.01 -12.87 -15.75
C VAL A 213 -8.88 -13.53 -14.38
N LYS A 214 -9.67 -13.11 -13.39
CA LYS A 214 -9.69 -13.73 -12.05
C LYS A 214 -10.05 -15.22 -12.11
N ASP A 215 -11.06 -15.59 -12.91
CA ASP A 215 -11.47 -16.98 -13.08
C ASP A 215 -10.35 -17.83 -13.72
N ILE A 216 -9.66 -17.31 -14.73
CA ILE A 216 -8.53 -17.99 -15.38
C ILE A 216 -7.33 -18.10 -14.43
N LEU A 217 -7.00 -17.04 -13.69
CA LEU A 217 -5.96 -17.07 -12.66
C LEU A 217 -6.30 -18.08 -11.56
N HIS A 218 -7.57 -18.25 -11.23
CA HIS A 218 -8.01 -19.30 -10.31
C HIS A 218 -7.80 -20.70 -10.91
N TRP A 219 -8.18 -20.93 -12.18
CA TRP A 219 -8.01 -22.25 -12.81
C TRP A 219 -6.54 -22.64 -12.99
N THR A 220 -5.72 -21.68 -13.39
CA THR A 220 -4.30 -21.90 -13.75
C THR A 220 -3.34 -21.67 -12.58
N GLN A 221 -3.83 -21.13 -11.46
CA GLN A 221 -3.10 -20.90 -10.22
C GLN A 221 -1.73 -20.22 -10.47
N ILE A 222 -0.65 -20.80 -9.95
CA ILE A 222 0.72 -20.24 -10.01
C ILE A 222 1.19 -20.05 -11.47
N ARG A 223 0.84 -20.96 -12.38
CA ARG A 223 1.17 -20.82 -13.80
C ARG A 223 0.48 -19.59 -14.42
N GLY A 224 -0.79 -19.38 -14.10
CA GLY A 224 -1.54 -18.20 -14.52
C GLY A 224 -0.91 -16.92 -14.02
N VAL A 225 -0.59 -16.89 -12.73
CA VAL A 225 0.10 -15.76 -12.10
C VAL A 225 1.39 -15.42 -12.84
N GLN A 226 2.23 -16.41 -13.15
CA GLN A 226 3.49 -16.17 -13.88
C GLN A 226 3.24 -15.53 -15.25
N LEU A 227 2.23 -15.99 -15.99
CA LEU A 227 1.87 -15.42 -17.28
C LEU A 227 1.28 -14.01 -17.14
N GLY A 228 0.47 -13.78 -16.10
CA GLY A 228 -0.21 -12.51 -15.87
C GLY A 228 0.74 -11.41 -15.37
N LEU A 229 1.73 -11.74 -14.54
CA LEU A 229 2.80 -10.81 -14.14
C LEU A 229 3.67 -10.37 -15.33
N ASN A 230 3.87 -11.26 -16.29
CA ASN A 230 4.61 -10.98 -17.54
C ASN A 230 3.74 -10.33 -18.63
N SER A 231 2.48 -10.03 -18.32
CA SER A 231 1.58 -9.40 -19.27
C SER A 231 1.94 -7.95 -19.57
N SER A 232 1.60 -7.44 -20.75
CA SER A 232 1.62 -6.02 -21.08
C SER A 232 0.43 -5.24 -20.50
N ASN A 233 -0.61 -5.91 -20.00
CA ASN A 233 -1.79 -5.28 -19.43
C ASN A 233 -1.63 -5.05 -17.91
N HIS A 234 -1.53 -3.79 -17.49
CA HIS A 234 -1.34 -3.41 -16.09
C HIS A 234 -2.42 -3.95 -15.15
N GLN A 235 -3.69 -3.96 -15.57
CA GLN A 235 -4.76 -4.47 -14.71
C GLN A 235 -4.66 -5.98 -14.50
N VAL A 236 -4.19 -6.72 -15.52
CA VAL A 236 -3.93 -8.16 -15.36
C VAL A 236 -2.74 -8.39 -14.43
N GLN A 237 -1.71 -7.55 -14.48
CA GLN A 237 -0.61 -7.60 -13.52
C GLN A 237 -1.11 -7.37 -12.09
N GLU A 238 -1.98 -6.37 -11.86
CA GLU A 238 -2.57 -6.09 -10.53
C GLU A 238 -3.42 -7.26 -10.00
N GLU A 239 -4.26 -7.85 -10.84
CA GLU A 239 -5.06 -9.04 -10.47
C GLU A 239 -4.17 -10.25 -10.18
N SER A 240 -3.07 -10.39 -10.94
CA SER A 240 -2.07 -11.44 -10.73
C SER A 240 -1.33 -11.24 -9.40
N LEU A 241 -0.94 -10.01 -9.06
CA LEU A 241 -0.33 -9.67 -7.77
C LEU A 241 -1.29 -9.91 -6.60
N SER A 242 -2.58 -9.58 -6.78
CA SER A 242 -3.62 -9.86 -5.78
C SER A 242 -3.76 -11.37 -5.55
N LYS A 243 -3.71 -12.17 -6.63
CA LYS A 243 -3.72 -13.63 -6.54
C LYS A 243 -2.46 -14.17 -5.87
N VAL A 244 -1.29 -13.58 -6.12
CA VAL A 244 -0.03 -13.92 -5.44
C VAL A 244 -0.15 -13.71 -3.94
N ASP A 245 -0.60 -12.53 -3.50
CA ASP A 245 -0.81 -12.21 -2.08
C ASP A 245 -1.74 -13.24 -1.41
N PHE A 246 -2.85 -13.56 -2.07
CA PHE A 246 -3.77 -14.60 -1.60
C PHE A 246 -3.09 -15.97 -1.46
N ILE A 247 -2.28 -16.38 -2.44
CA ILE A 247 -1.54 -17.65 -2.38
C ILE A 247 -0.55 -17.68 -1.21
N PHE A 248 0.18 -16.59 -0.98
CA PHE A 248 1.13 -16.50 0.13
C PHE A 248 0.43 -16.58 1.50
N ARG A 249 -0.72 -15.94 1.67
CA ARG A 249 -1.51 -16.03 2.91
C ARG A 249 -2.01 -17.44 3.20
N GLN A 250 -2.48 -18.14 2.17
CA GLN A 250 -2.92 -19.54 2.31
C GLN A 250 -1.76 -20.47 2.64
N TYR A 251 -0.58 -20.25 2.06
CA TYR A 251 0.63 -20.97 2.43
C TYR A 251 1.00 -20.76 3.91
N GLU A 252 1.01 -19.51 4.37
CA GLU A 252 1.39 -19.21 5.75
C GLU A 252 0.42 -19.83 6.76
N ASN A 253 -0.89 -19.62 6.54
CA ASN A 253 -1.95 -19.99 7.47
C ASN A 253 -2.35 -21.48 7.42
N SER A 254 -1.84 -22.26 6.46
CA SER A 254 -2.20 -23.68 6.35
C SER A 254 -1.60 -24.53 7.47
N GLU A 255 -2.45 -25.16 8.27
CA GLU A 255 -2.06 -26.19 9.25
C GLU A 255 -1.84 -27.58 8.61
N GLN A 256 -2.32 -27.78 7.38
CA GLN A 256 -2.16 -29.05 6.65
C GLN A 256 -0.73 -29.19 6.13
N GLY A 257 0.07 -30.04 6.77
CA GLY A 257 1.50 -30.20 6.45
C GLY A 257 1.77 -30.65 5.01
N GLU A 258 0.95 -31.53 4.44
CA GLU A 258 1.10 -31.98 3.05
C GLU A 258 0.81 -30.87 2.04
N PHE A 259 -0.34 -30.18 2.20
CA PHE A 259 -0.71 -29.02 1.39
C PHE A 259 0.36 -27.92 1.45
N LYS A 260 0.81 -27.55 2.66
CA LYS A 260 1.81 -26.49 2.85
C LYS A 260 3.11 -26.84 2.16
N ARG A 261 3.57 -28.08 2.29
CA ARG A 261 4.78 -28.58 1.60
C ARG A 261 4.64 -28.53 0.07
N GLU A 262 3.51 -28.95 -0.48
CA GLU A 262 3.25 -28.95 -1.92
C GLU A 262 3.17 -27.53 -2.48
N LEU A 263 2.43 -26.65 -1.80
CA LEU A 263 2.34 -25.25 -2.18
C LEU A 263 3.69 -24.55 -2.10
N GLY A 264 4.47 -24.80 -1.05
CA GLY A 264 5.83 -24.28 -0.91
C GLY A 264 6.73 -24.69 -2.06
N ASN A 265 6.75 -25.97 -2.44
CA ASN A 265 7.51 -26.46 -3.60
C ASN A 265 7.09 -25.82 -4.93
N SER A 266 5.86 -25.35 -5.02
CA SER A 266 5.31 -24.67 -6.20
C SER A 266 5.76 -23.22 -6.25
N LEU A 267 5.68 -22.53 -5.12
CA LEU A 267 6.10 -21.15 -4.96
C LEU A 267 7.60 -20.99 -5.21
N LYS A 268 8.44 -21.88 -4.68
CA LYS A 268 9.89 -21.87 -4.94
C LYS A 268 10.23 -21.91 -6.43
N ARG A 269 9.52 -22.75 -7.19
CA ARG A 269 9.70 -22.86 -8.65
C ARG A 269 9.26 -21.60 -9.36
N PHE A 270 8.11 -21.06 -9.00
CA PHE A 270 7.60 -19.81 -9.55
C PHE A 270 8.53 -18.63 -9.32
N LEU A 271 9.12 -18.55 -8.13
CA LEU A 271 10.08 -17.51 -7.77
C LEU A 271 11.45 -17.69 -8.42
N GLN A 272 11.63 -18.72 -9.26
CA GLN A 272 12.89 -19.03 -9.96
C GLN A 272 14.09 -18.87 -9.02
N GLU A 273 13.97 -19.45 -7.82
CA GLU A 273 14.97 -19.29 -6.75
C GLU A 273 16.34 -19.74 -7.28
N ASN A 274 17.15 -18.78 -7.72
CA ASN A 274 18.59 -19.00 -8.00
C ASN A 274 19.33 -19.43 -6.71
N HIS A 275 18.65 -19.36 -5.56
CA HIS A 275 19.15 -19.71 -4.24
C HIS A 275 18.15 -20.67 -3.58
N ASN A 276 18.45 -21.97 -3.65
CA ASN A 276 17.64 -23.12 -3.18
C ASN A 276 17.33 -23.17 -1.66
N SER A 277 17.34 -22.04 -0.93
CA SER A 277 17.14 -22.05 0.51
C SER A 277 15.69 -21.77 0.89
N GLU A 278 15.13 -22.62 1.74
CA GLU A 278 13.84 -22.42 2.45
C GLU A 278 13.70 -21.00 3.07
N SER A 279 14.83 -20.34 3.35
CA SER A 279 14.88 -18.96 3.82
C SER A 279 14.29 -17.95 2.84
N ASP A 280 14.44 -18.14 1.53
CA ASP A 280 14.13 -17.09 0.55
C ASP A 280 12.62 -17.00 0.32
N LEU A 281 11.96 -18.16 0.21
CA LEU A 281 10.51 -18.26 0.27
C LEU A 281 9.97 -17.62 1.56
N GLN A 282 10.56 -17.90 2.72
CA GLN A 282 10.11 -17.32 4.00
C GLN A 282 10.27 -15.79 4.04
N ILE A 283 11.37 -15.25 3.49
CA ILE A 283 11.59 -13.81 3.36
C ILE A 283 10.48 -13.18 2.49
N LEU A 284 10.16 -13.80 1.35
CA LEU A 284 9.11 -13.30 0.45
C LEU A 284 7.72 -13.41 1.09
N VAL A 285 7.38 -14.56 1.69
CA VAL A 285 6.13 -14.76 2.43
C VAL A 285 5.94 -13.64 3.45
N ARG A 286 6.96 -13.41 4.30
CA ARG A 286 6.91 -12.38 5.34
C ARG A 286 6.62 -11.00 4.78
N ALA A 287 7.21 -10.62 3.64
CA ALA A 287 6.99 -9.31 3.03
C ALA A 287 5.62 -9.20 2.33
N PHE A 288 5.16 -10.28 1.69
CA PHE A 288 3.85 -10.32 1.04
C PHE A 288 2.72 -10.20 2.06
N ILE A 289 2.76 -10.99 3.13
CA ILE A 289 1.72 -10.96 4.16
C ILE A 289 1.91 -9.80 5.16
N TYR A 290 3.01 -9.03 5.04
CA TYR A 290 3.29 -7.95 5.95
C TYR A 290 2.14 -6.94 5.94
N GLU A 291 1.58 -6.72 7.12
CA GLU A 291 0.62 -5.68 7.41
C GLU A 291 1.22 -4.82 8.51
N ILE A 292 1.13 -3.50 8.35
CA ILE A 292 1.47 -2.62 9.46
C ILE A 292 0.48 -2.91 10.58
N PRO A 293 0.95 -3.19 11.81
CA PRO A 293 0.07 -3.35 12.96
C PRO A 293 -0.90 -2.18 13.02
N GLU A 294 -2.20 -2.42 13.22
CA GLU A 294 -3.19 -1.34 13.33
C GLU A 294 -2.70 -0.31 14.34
N TYR A 295 -2.27 0.83 13.80
CA TYR A 295 -1.69 1.89 14.59
C TYR A 295 -2.78 2.92 14.77
N ASP A 296 -3.64 2.67 15.76
CA ASP A 296 -4.65 3.63 16.17
C ASP A 296 -3.98 4.76 16.96
N LEU A 297 -3.32 5.65 16.22
CA LEU A 297 -2.84 6.91 16.73
C LEU A 297 -4.06 7.80 16.92
N ASP A 298 -4.71 7.68 18.07
CA ASP A 298 -5.77 8.60 18.45
C ASP A 298 -5.17 10.01 18.61
N TYR A 299 -5.21 10.76 17.52
CA TYR A 299 -4.70 12.13 17.44
C TYR A 299 -5.37 13.05 18.46
N SER A 300 -6.58 12.72 18.93
CA SER A 300 -7.26 13.51 19.96
C SER A 300 -6.56 13.42 21.32
N MET A 301 -5.80 12.34 21.57
CA MET A 301 -5.06 12.11 22.81
C MET A 301 -3.64 12.70 22.80
N LEU A 302 -3.13 13.16 21.65
CA LEU A 302 -1.77 13.72 21.55
C LEU A 302 -1.56 14.95 22.45
N SER A 303 -2.61 15.73 22.66
CA SER A 303 -2.60 16.91 23.55
C SER A 303 -2.29 16.58 25.01
N ARG A 304 -2.55 15.33 25.42
CA ARG A 304 -2.34 14.77 26.78
C ARG A 304 -0.98 14.12 26.95
N TRP A 305 -0.22 13.95 25.88
CA TRP A 305 1.05 13.24 25.96
C TRP A 305 2.14 14.16 26.50
N THR A 306 2.97 13.60 27.37
CA THR A 306 4.19 14.27 27.82
C THR A 306 5.29 14.14 26.76
N ILE A 307 6.29 15.03 26.81
CA ILE A 307 7.48 14.93 25.93
C ILE A 307 8.14 13.56 26.04
N GLU A 308 8.17 12.96 27.24
CA GLU A 308 8.77 11.65 27.44
C GLU A 308 7.97 10.53 26.76
N LYS A 309 6.64 10.55 26.88
CA LYS A 309 5.77 9.60 26.15
C LYS A 309 5.92 9.78 24.63
N ILE A 310 6.02 11.02 24.16
CA ILE A 310 6.30 11.32 22.75
C ILE A 310 7.63 10.69 22.30
N ARG A 311 8.71 10.85 23.06
CA ARG A 311 10.02 10.25 22.72
C ARG A 311 9.95 8.72 22.63
N GLN A 312 9.29 8.08 23.61
CA GLN A 312 9.11 6.64 23.61
C GLN A 312 8.38 6.15 22.36
N GLU A 313 7.31 6.86 21.97
CA GLU A 313 6.54 6.48 20.80
C GLU A 313 7.28 6.74 19.48
N ILE A 314 8.04 7.83 19.38
CA ILE A 314 8.92 8.07 18.23
C ILE A 314 9.96 6.96 18.10
N ASN A 315 10.59 6.54 19.20
CA ASN A 315 11.56 5.45 19.17
C ASN A 315 10.90 4.14 18.68
N ARG A 316 9.66 3.86 19.14
CA ARG A 316 8.89 2.70 18.67
C ARG A 316 8.60 2.76 17.18
N LEU A 317 8.17 3.92 16.67
CA LEU A 317 7.95 4.16 15.24
C LEU A 317 9.22 4.04 14.41
N GLN A 318 10.35 4.50 14.94
CA GLN A 318 11.66 4.34 14.30
C GLN A 318 12.06 2.87 14.22
N SER A 319 11.83 2.07 15.27
CA SER A 319 12.04 0.63 15.22
C SER A 319 11.15 -0.04 14.16
N LEU A 320 9.87 0.32 14.10
CA LEU A 320 8.94 -0.17 13.06
C LEU A 320 9.42 0.22 11.66
N HIS A 321 9.88 1.46 11.47
CA HIS A 321 10.46 1.92 10.20
C HIS A 321 11.66 1.06 9.76
N GLN A 322 12.57 0.72 10.69
CA GLN A 322 13.70 -0.16 10.41
C GLN A 322 13.27 -1.60 10.10
N GLU A 323 12.23 -2.11 10.77
CA GLU A 323 11.68 -3.42 10.47
C GLU A 323 11.07 -3.50 9.08
N ILE A 324 10.30 -2.47 8.66
CA ILE A 324 9.74 -2.38 7.31
C ILE A 324 10.89 -2.35 6.30
N LEU A 325 11.90 -1.50 6.53
CA LEU A 325 13.05 -1.41 5.63
C LEU A 325 13.77 -2.76 5.48
N SER A 326 14.05 -3.45 6.59
CA SER A 326 14.76 -4.73 6.53
C SER A 326 13.92 -5.81 5.86
N THR A 327 12.65 -5.96 6.24
CA THR A 327 11.74 -6.97 5.70
C THR A 327 11.59 -6.84 4.18
N PHE A 328 11.28 -5.64 3.70
CA PHE A 328 11.07 -5.43 2.27
C PHE A 328 12.37 -5.40 1.47
N SER A 329 13.47 -4.86 2.01
CA SER A 329 14.74 -4.83 1.26
C SER A 329 15.29 -6.24 1.06
N SER A 330 15.22 -7.10 2.07
CA SER A 330 15.58 -8.51 1.91
C SER A 330 14.71 -9.21 0.86
N ALA A 331 13.39 -8.98 0.88
CA ALA A 331 12.47 -9.56 -0.08
C ALA A 331 12.71 -9.08 -1.52
N ILE A 332 12.99 -7.79 -1.71
CA ILE A 332 13.35 -7.23 -3.02
C ILE A 332 14.65 -7.84 -3.55
N THR A 333 15.63 -8.11 -2.68
CA THR A 333 16.91 -8.74 -3.07
C THR A 333 16.76 -10.18 -3.54
N VAL A 334 15.89 -10.96 -2.90
CA VAL A 334 15.67 -12.37 -3.28
C VAL A 334 14.63 -12.56 -4.39
N SER A 335 13.88 -11.50 -4.74
CA SER A 335 12.90 -11.53 -5.83
C SER A 335 13.57 -11.50 -7.19
N SER A 336 13.47 -12.59 -7.95
CA SER A 336 13.92 -12.68 -9.35
C SER A 336 12.94 -12.00 -10.33
N GLU A 337 11.65 -12.05 -10.04
CA GLU A 337 10.59 -11.53 -10.90
C GLU A 337 10.43 -10.01 -10.73
N ARG A 338 10.53 -9.28 -11.84
CA ARG A 338 10.50 -7.80 -11.83
C ARG A 338 9.19 -7.24 -11.28
N ALA A 339 8.06 -7.79 -11.71
CA ALA A 339 6.74 -7.34 -11.27
C ALA A 339 6.55 -7.52 -9.75
N ILE A 340 7.10 -8.60 -9.18
CA ILE A 340 7.08 -8.83 -7.73
C ILE A 340 7.98 -7.82 -7.02
N SER A 341 9.19 -7.61 -7.53
CA SER A 341 10.14 -6.64 -6.97
C SER A 341 9.56 -5.21 -6.95
N ASP A 342 8.95 -4.79 -8.07
CA ASP A 342 8.29 -3.48 -8.20
C ASP A 342 7.10 -3.36 -7.23
N PHE A 343 6.27 -4.40 -7.10
CA PHE A 343 5.18 -4.44 -6.12
C PHE A 343 5.67 -4.32 -4.68
N LEU A 344 6.69 -5.11 -4.29
CA LEU A 344 7.29 -5.06 -2.96
C LEU A 344 7.89 -3.69 -2.67
N PHE A 345 8.53 -3.05 -3.67
CA PHE A 345 9.05 -1.70 -3.55
C PHE A 345 7.93 -0.67 -3.33
N GLN A 346 6.83 -0.75 -4.07
CA GLN A 346 5.67 0.13 -3.89
C GLN A 346 5.02 -0.08 -2.50
N LYS A 347 4.83 -1.33 -2.08
CA LYS A 347 4.28 -1.68 -0.77
C LYS A 347 5.16 -1.17 0.37
N LYS A 348 6.49 -1.35 0.25
CA LYS A 348 7.48 -0.78 1.17
C LYS A 348 7.31 0.73 1.30
N ASN A 349 7.27 1.47 0.19
CA ASN A 349 7.19 2.92 0.20
C ASN A 349 5.87 3.41 0.80
N LYS A 350 4.75 2.74 0.48
CA LYS A 350 3.45 3.02 1.09
C LYS A 350 3.53 2.92 2.62
N HIS A 351 4.15 1.85 3.12
CA HIS A 351 4.31 1.61 4.55
C HIS A 351 5.26 2.60 5.23
N ILE A 352 6.41 2.89 4.62
CA ILE A 352 7.38 3.88 5.11
C ILE A 352 6.75 5.26 5.19
N ASN A 353 6.07 5.71 4.13
CA ASN A 353 5.45 7.03 4.08
C ASN A 353 4.38 7.19 5.17
N LEU A 354 3.63 6.12 5.47
CA LEU A 354 2.67 6.12 6.57
C LEU A 354 3.35 6.33 7.93
N VAL A 355 4.43 5.59 8.21
CA VAL A 355 5.19 5.70 9.46
C VAL A 355 5.86 7.09 9.59
N ILE A 356 6.44 7.62 8.51
CA ILE A 356 7.03 8.97 8.49
C ILE A 356 5.96 10.01 8.84
N SER A 357 4.77 9.91 8.23
CA SER A 357 3.65 10.82 8.54
C SER A 357 3.25 10.79 10.02
N TRP A 358 3.28 9.62 10.66
CA TRP A 358 3.01 9.49 12.09
C TRP A 358 4.10 10.16 12.94
N ILE A 359 5.38 9.94 12.63
CA ILE A 359 6.50 10.56 13.32
C ILE A 359 6.43 12.08 13.21
N GLU A 360 6.18 12.62 12.01
CA GLU A 360 6.10 14.06 11.76
C GLU A 360 5.01 14.73 12.61
N LYS A 361 3.82 14.12 12.68
CA LYS A 361 2.71 14.64 13.51
C LYS A 361 3.05 14.64 15.00
N ILE A 362 3.68 13.58 15.49
CA ILE A 362 4.09 13.49 16.90
C ILE A 362 5.22 14.50 17.22
N GLU A 363 6.18 14.67 16.33
CA GLU A 363 7.25 15.69 16.48
C GLU A 363 6.69 17.11 16.45
N GLN A 364 5.66 17.37 15.64
CA GLN A 364 4.95 18.66 15.65
C GLN A 364 4.33 18.92 17.03
N GLN A 365 3.70 17.92 17.64
CA GLN A 365 3.14 18.04 19.00
C GLN A 365 4.22 18.35 20.04
N LYS A 366 5.39 17.70 19.94
CA LYS A 366 6.54 17.99 20.83
C LYS A 366 7.03 19.42 20.70
N LYS A 367 7.08 19.97 19.48
CA LYS A 367 7.43 21.38 19.25
C LYS A 367 6.42 22.32 19.90
N VAL A 368 5.12 22.02 19.76
CA VAL A 368 4.04 22.81 20.36
C VAL A 368 4.13 22.82 21.89
N ILE A 369 4.33 21.66 22.53
CA ILE A 369 4.51 21.58 23.99
C ILE A 369 5.76 22.35 24.44
N SER A 370 6.87 22.22 23.72
CA SER A 370 8.12 22.90 24.07
C SER A 370 7.99 24.43 23.97
N ALA A 371 7.40 24.94 22.89
CA ALA A 371 7.14 26.37 22.72
C ALA A 371 6.18 26.90 23.80
N SER A 372 5.13 26.14 24.09
CA SER A 372 4.15 26.44 25.14
C SER A 372 4.79 26.53 26.53
N SER A 373 5.70 25.61 26.87
CA SER A 373 6.43 25.61 28.15
C SER A 373 7.35 26.84 28.29
N ILE A 374 8.04 27.22 27.20
CA ILE A 374 8.86 28.44 27.16
C ILE A 374 7.99 29.70 27.32
N SER A 375 6.87 29.79 26.60
CA SER A 375 5.93 30.90 26.71
C SER A 375 5.37 31.04 28.13
N GLN A 376 4.96 29.94 28.77
CA GLN A 376 4.51 29.94 30.17
C GLN A 376 5.60 30.49 31.10
N LYS A 377 6.85 30.03 30.95
CA LYS A 377 7.97 30.49 31.76
C LYS A 377 8.19 32.01 31.62
N ASN A 378 8.22 32.51 30.39
CA ASN A 378 8.41 33.93 30.11
C ASN A 378 7.28 34.79 30.69
N ASN A 379 6.03 34.32 30.58
CA ASN A 379 4.88 35.02 31.15
C ASN A 379 4.94 35.08 32.69
N ILE A 380 5.35 33.99 33.35
CA ILE A 380 5.54 33.98 34.81
C ILE A 380 6.63 34.97 35.22
N GLU A 381 7.75 35.01 34.51
CA GLU A 381 8.84 35.95 34.78
C GLU A 381 8.40 37.41 34.58
N LEU A 382 7.66 37.71 33.51
CA LEU A 382 7.13 39.02 33.24
C LEU A 382 6.15 39.49 34.34
N ILE A 383 5.27 38.60 34.81
CA ILE A 383 4.40 38.90 35.96
C ILE A 383 5.24 39.19 37.21
N GLY A 384 6.29 38.42 37.47
CA GLY A 384 7.21 38.65 38.58
C GLY A 384 7.86 40.04 38.51
N ASN A 385 8.32 40.45 37.33
CA ASN A 385 8.89 41.77 37.09
C ASN A 385 7.87 42.90 37.34
N ILE A 386 6.63 42.73 36.84
CA ILE A 386 5.55 43.70 37.10
C ILE A 386 5.30 43.84 38.60
N LEU A 387 5.21 42.73 39.34
CA LEU A 387 4.97 42.78 40.78
C LEU A 387 6.11 43.45 41.54
N ASN A 388 7.36 43.21 41.14
CA ASN A 388 8.51 43.90 41.71
C ASN A 388 8.48 45.41 41.44
N SER A 389 8.09 45.82 40.23
CA SER A 389 7.88 47.24 39.92
C SER A 389 6.77 47.84 40.79
N ILE A 390 5.63 47.17 40.94
CA ILE A 390 4.55 47.66 41.82
C ILE A 390 5.07 47.80 43.26
N LYS A 391 5.84 46.83 43.76
CA LYS A 391 6.43 46.86 45.10
C LYS A 391 7.34 48.07 45.33
N SER A 392 8.15 48.45 44.34
CA SER A 392 9.04 49.60 44.47
C SER A 392 8.31 50.94 44.51
N TYR A 393 7.09 51.01 43.96
CA TYR A 393 6.31 52.26 43.90
C TYR A 393 5.22 52.36 44.98
N ASP A 394 4.51 51.27 45.26
CA ASP A 394 3.41 51.25 46.23
C ASP A 394 3.37 49.89 46.96
N ALA A 395 4.02 49.85 48.12
CA ALA A 395 4.11 48.65 48.95
C ALA A 395 2.73 48.15 49.44
N ALA A 396 1.76 49.05 49.63
CA ALA A 396 0.42 48.68 50.09
C ALA A 396 -0.39 48.03 48.96
N LEU A 397 -0.32 48.61 47.75
CA LEU A 397 -0.93 48.01 46.55
C LEU A 397 -0.29 46.66 46.22
N TYR A 398 1.04 46.55 46.35
CA TYR A 398 1.74 45.28 46.20
C TYR A 398 1.19 44.24 47.17
N LEU A 399 1.07 44.54 48.47
CA LEU A 399 0.55 43.58 49.46
C LEU A 399 -0.87 43.13 49.13
N GLN A 400 -1.72 44.06 48.66
CA GLN A 400 -3.09 43.75 48.25
C GLN A 400 -3.11 42.75 47.08
N ILE A 401 -2.37 43.04 46.00
CA ILE A 401 -2.31 42.17 44.82
C ILE A 401 -1.64 40.83 45.16
N SER A 402 -0.53 40.87 45.90
CA SER A 402 0.33 39.74 46.20
C SER A 402 -0.37 38.69 47.07
N ASN A 403 -1.24 39.11 48.00
CA ASN A 403 -2.06 38.20 48.79
C ASN A 403 -3.00 37.34 47.93
N ASP A 404 -3.51 37.88 46.83
CA ASP A 404 -4.48 37.19 45.96
C ASP A 404 -3.83 36.23 44.96
N ILE A 405 -2.60 36.50 44.53
CA ILE A 405 -1.99 35.80 43.37
C ILE A 405 -0.69 35.04 43.67
N ASN A 406 0.03 35.29 44.77
CA ASN A 406 1.33 34.64 45.04
C ASN A 406 1.25 33.11 45.04
N SER A 407 0.22 32.55 45.66
CA SER A 407 0.06 31.09 45.72
C SER A 407 -0.22 30.47 44.34
N ARG A 408 -0.80 31.24 43.40
CA ARG A 408 -1.05 30.81 42.03
C ARG A 408 0.25 30.89 41.21
N ILE A 409 1.00 31.98 41.34
CA ILE A 409 2.30 32.16 40.68
C ILE A 409 3.30 31.10 41.14
N GLN A 410 3.41 30.83 42.44
CA GLN A 410 4.30 29.78 42.96
C GLN A 410 3.94 28.40 42.41
N ARG A 411 2.65 28.06 42.33
CA ARG A 411 2.19 26.80 41.71
C ARG A 411 2.58 26.72 40.23
N LEU A 412 2.33 27.78 39.46
CA LEU A 412 2.72 27.84 38.04
C LEU A 412 4.25 27.79 37.84
N HIS A 413 5.03 28.37 38.75
CA HIS A 413 6.49 28.35 38.72
C HIS A 413 7.04 26.96 39.04
N SER A 414 6.43 26.25 39.99
CA SER A 414 6.82 24.90 40.39
C SER A 414 6.41 23.80 39.39
N SER A 415 5.47 24.10 38.47
CA SER A 415 4.92 23.14 37.52
C SER A 415 4.74 23.77 36.13
N LEU A 416 5.84 23.83 35.37
CA LEU A 416 5.76 24.11 33.94
C LEU A 416 4.96 23.01 33.23
N ALA A 417 4.13 23.40 32.27
CA ALA A 417 3.32 22.47 31.49
C ALA A 417 4.20 21.44 30.77
N ARG A 418 3.81 20.18 30.92
CA ARG A 418 4.44 19.00 30.31
C ARG A 418 3.59 18.44 29.17
N THR A 419 2.33 18.88 29.06
CA THR A 419 1.37 18.53 28.01
C THR A 419 0.71 19.81 27.47
N GLN A 420 -0.01 19.71 26.35
CA GLN A 420 -0.73 20.86 25.80
C GLN A 420 -1.96 21.22 26.64
N GLU A 421 -2.66 20.22 27.18
CA GLU A 421 -3.79 20.48 28.08
C GLU A 421 -3.35 21.20 29.36
N GLU A 422 -2.22 20.80 29.95
CA GLU A 422 -1.64 21.50 31.10
C GLU A 422 -1.29 22.94 30.76
N HIS A 423 -0.75 23.19 29.56
CA HIS A 423 -0.46 24.55 29.13
C HIS A 423 -1.73 25.38 28.97
N ASN A 424 -2.78 24.84 28.35
CA ASN A 424 -4.06 25.55 28.20
C ASN A 424 -4.65 25.91 29.56
N SER A 425 -4.55 25.01 30.56
CA SER A 425 -4.96 25.28 31.94
C SER A 425 -4.08 26.35 32.62
N ALA A 426 -2.76 26.27 32.47
CA ALA A 426 -1.82 27.26 32.99
C ALA A 426 -2.04 28.66 32.38
N ASN A 427 -2.29 28.73 31.08
CA ASN A 427 -2.56 29.97 30.36
C ASN A 427 -3.86 30.63 30.85
N LYS A 428 -4.91 29.85 31.12
CA LYS A 428 -6.13 30.36 31.74
C LYS A 428 -5.85 31.01 33.09
N GLN A 429 -5.01 30.37 33.93
CA GLN A 429 -4.62 30.95 35.22
C GLN A 429 -3.77 32.23 35.05
N LEU A 430 -2.87 32.28 34.07
CA LEU A 430 -2.09 33.49 33.77
C LEU A 430 -2.98 34.66 33.32
N ILE A 431 -4.01 34.39 32.51
CA ILE A 431 -5.00 35.40 32.09
C ILE A 431 -5.79 35.92 33.29
N GLU A 432 -6.23 35.05 34.19
CA GLU A 432 -6.92 35.47 35.43
C GLU A 432 -6.01 36.34 36.31
N ILE A 433 -4.73 35.96 36.48
CA ILE A 433 -3.75 36.76 37.24
C ILE A 433 -3.57 38.14 36.60
N LYS A 434 -3.43 38.20 35.27
CA LYS A 434 -3.35 39.46 34.52
C LYS A 434 -4.55 40.36 34.80
N GLN A 435 -5.76 39.81 34.78
CA GLN A 435 -6.98 40.56 35.05
C GLN A 435 -7.04 41.12 36.47
N VAL A 436 -6.58 40.35 37.48
CA VAL A 436 -6.49 40.82 38.87
C VAL A 436 -5.53 42.00 39.00
N ILE A 437 -4.33 41.89 38.40
CA ILE A 437 -3.34 42.98 38.39
C ILE A 437 -3.90 44.23 37.70
N GLN A 438 -4.49 44.06 36.51
CA GLN A 438 -5.08 45.17 35.76
C GLN A 438 -6.20 45.87 36.52
N SER A 439 -7.14 45.11 37.09
CA SER A 439 -8.27 45.67 37.84
C SER A 439 -7.81 46.44 39.07
N SER A 440 -6.80 45.93 39.77
CA SER A 440 -6.23 46.58 40.95
C SER A 440 -5.51 47.89 40.60
N LEU A 441 -4.74 47.90 39.52
CA LEU A 441 -4.07 49.10 39.01
C LEU A 441 -5.10 50.15 38.54
N SER A 442 -6.12 49.75 37.78
CA SER A 442 -7.19 50.66 37.32
C SER A 442 -7.98 51.26 38.48
N SER A 443 -8.26 50.46 39.51
CA SER A 443 -8.92 50.94 40.73
C SER A 443 -8.07 51.98 41.46
N LYS A 444 -6.76 51.71 41.64
CA LYS A 444 -5.82 52.66 42.25
C LYS A 444 -5.72 53.96 41.45
N LEU A 445 -5.60 53.86 40.12
CA LEU A 445 -5.56 55.02 39.23
C LEU A 445 -6.83 55.87 39.34
N SER A 446 -7.99 55.23 39.41
CA SER A 446 -9.29 55.91 39.58
C SER A 446 -9.37 56.62 40.93
N SER A 447 -8.87 56.00 42.00
CA SER A 447 -8.77 56.62 43.33
C SER A 447 -7.87 57.85 43.31
N LEU A 448 -6.68 57.74 42.73
CA LEU A 448 -5.75 58.86 42.58
C LEU A 448 -6.37 60.01 41.76
N ASN A 449 -7.05 59.70 40.65
CA ASN A 449 -7.75 60.70 39.85
C ASN A 449 -8.87 61.41 40.62
N ASN A 450 -9.60 60.68 41.46
CA ASN A 450 -10.62 61.25 42.33
C ASN A 450 -10.01 62.16 43.40
N GLU A 451 -8.89 61.77 44.01
CA GLU A 451 -8.15 62.59 44.97
C GLU A 451 -7.60 63.87 44.33
N VAL A 452 -6.99 63.76 43.15
CA VAL A 452 -6.52 64.92 42.36
C VAL A 452 -7.69 65.85 42.01
N SER A 453 -8.84 65.30 41.64
CA SER A 453 -10.03 66.09 41.32
C SER A 453 -10.59 66.82 42.55
N LYS A 454 -10.61 66.17 43.72
CA LYS A 454 -10.98 66.78 45.00
C LYS A 454 -10.00 67.88 45.41
N LEU A 455 -8.70 67.68 45.21
CA LEU A 455 -7.66 68.69 45.46
C LEU A 455 -7.85 69.90 44.54
N LYS A 456 -8.12 69.70 43.24
CA LYS A 456 -8.45 70.78 42.29
C LYS A 456 -9.70 71.56 42.71
N LEU A 457 -10.76 70.87 43.13
CA LEU A 457 -12.00 71.50 43.61
C LEU A 457 -11.78 72.31 44.90
N SER A 458 -11.02 71.77 45.85
CA SER A 458 -10.62 72.46 47.09
C SER A 458 -9.79 73.71 46.80
N TYR A 459 -8.88 73.63 45.81
CA TYR A 459 -8.12 74.78 45.33
C TYR A 459 -9.01 75.87 44.69
N SER A 460 -10.05 75.46 43.94
CA SER A 460 -10.97 76.41 43.30
C SER A 460 -11.85 77.20 44.29
N LYS A 461 -12.17 76.61 45.45
CA LYS A 461 -13.12 77.15 46.46
C LYS A 461 -12.50 78.07 47.53
N LYS A 462 -11.17 78.24 47.58
CA LYS A 462 -10.51 79.13 48.56
C LYS A 462 -10.39 80.57 48.05
N ASP A 463 -10.55 81.51 48.99
CA ASP A 463 -10.57 82.97 48.79
C ASP A 463 -9.28 83.50 48.12
N GLU A 464 -9.38 84.63 47.43
CA GLU A 464 -8.35 85.20 46.56
C GLU A 464 -7.00 85.42 47.29
N MET A 465 -7.06 85.69 48.59
CA MET A 465 -5.89 85.83 49.47
C MET A 465 -5.22 84.49 49.82
N THR A 466 -5.98 83.39 49.84
CA THR A 466 -5.42 82.04 50.05
C THR A 466 -4.83 81.49 48.74
N LYS A 467 -5.36 81.90 47.58
CA LYS A 467 -4.81 81.56 46.25
C LYS A 467 -3.43 82.17 46.00
N GLU A 468 -3.15 83.37 46.51
CA GLU A 468 -1.82 84.00 46.43
C GLU A 468 -0.79 83.36 47.37
N MET A 469 -1.15 83.03 48.62
CA MET A 469 -0.25 82.31 49.54
C MET A 469 0.01 80.85 49.11
N PHE A 470 -1.00 80.17 48.54
CA PHE A 470 -0.79 78.88 47.91
C PHE A 470 -0.07 78.99 46.56
N LYS A 471 -0.10 80.11 45.83
CA LYS A 471 0.70 80.29 44.60
C LYS A 471 2.19 80.17 44.91
N TYR A 472 2.69 80.83 45.95
CA TYR A 472 4.12 80.78 46.29
C TYR A 472 4.51 79.47 46.99
N GLY A 473 3.66 78.92 47.85
CA GLY A 473 3.88 77.59 48.47
C GLY A 473 3.73 76.43 47.47
N ALA A 474 2.77 76.50 46.55
CA ALA A 474 2.57 75.53 45.48
C ALA A 474 3.44 75.79 44.26
N ILE A 475 4.13 76.92 44.08
CA ILE A 475 5.21 77.01 43.07
C ILE A 475 6.43 76.24 43.56
N PHE A 476 6.78 76.29 44.85
CA PHE A 476 7.87 75.47 45.40
C PHE A 476 7.50 73.98 45.49
N VAL A 477 6.27 73.68 45.92
CA VAL A 477 5.78 72.29 46.01
C VAL A 477 5.34 71.76 44.64
N ALA A 478 4.86 72.56 43.69
CA ALA A 478 4.63 72.10 42.31
C ALA A 478 5.93 72.05 41.51
N ILE A 479 6.96 72.89 41.70
CA ILE A 479 8.23 72.61 40.99
C ILE A 479 8.84 71.29 41.47
N GLY A 480 8.69 70.92 42.75
CA GLY A 480 9.09 69.61 43.28
C GLY A 480 8.15 68.47 42.88
N ILE A 481 6.87 68.55 43.23
CA ILE A 481 5.85 67.51 43.02
C ILE A 481 5.33 67.50 41.58
N PHE A 482 5.29 68.60 40.82
CA PHE A 482 4.93 68.57 39.40
C PHE A 482 6.09 68.07 38.54
N ALA A 483 7.37 68.29 38.92
CA ALA A 483 8.48 67.58 38.27
C ALA A 483 8.44 66.08 38.59
N GLU A 484 8.18 65.70 39.84
CA GLU A 484 8.17 64.29 40.26
C GLU A 484 6.89 63.56 39.84
N VAL A 485 5.72 64.21 39.86
CA VAL A 485 4.44 63.65 39.41
C VAL A 485 4.29 63.74 37.89
N ILE A 486 4.75 64.79 37.18
CA ILE A 486 4.78 64.73 35.70
C ILE A 486 5.86 63.77 35.23
N ALA A 487 7.05 63.70 35.83
CA ALA A 487 7.99 62.64 35.50
C ALA A 487 7.38 61.25 35.79
N SER A 488 6.69 61.06 36.91
CA SER A 488 6.02 59.79 37.23
C SER A 488 4.81 59.50 36.33
N LEU A 489 4.01 60.48 35.94
CA LEU A 489 2.84 60.29 35.09
C LEU A 489 3.25 60.14 33.62
N VAL A 490 4.25 60.89 33.15
CA VAL A 490 4.86 60.73 31.82
C VAL A 490 5.60 59.41 31.75
N LEU A 491 6.30 58.98 32.80
CA LEU A 491 6.96 57.66 32.84
C LEU A 491 5.94 56.53 32.94
N VAL A 492 4.87 56.66 33.75
CA VAL A 492 3.79 55.66 33.82
C VAL A 492 3.02 55.61 32.50
N VAL A 493 2.76 56.74 31.84
CA VAL A 493 2.16 56.78 30.50
C VAL A 493 3.12 56.22 29.45
N LEU A 494 4.42 56.49 29.51
CA LEU A 494 5.42 55.90 28.61
C LEU A 494 5.62 54.40 28.86
N ILE A 495 5.50 53.93 30.11
CA ILE A 495 5.51 52.51 30.48
C ILE A 495 4.22 51.85 30.01
N ILE A 496 3.05 52.47 30.19
CA ILE A 496 1.76 51.96 29.69
C ILE A 496 1.75 51.94 28.16
N VAL A 497 2.24 52.99 27.48
CA VAL A 497 2.35 53.05 26.02
C VAL A 497 3.41 52.07 25.52
N GLY A 498 4.54 51.92 26.20
CA GLY A 498 5.56 50.90 25.90
C GLY A 498 5.05 49.47 26.09
N ILE A 499 4.26 49.22 27.14
CA ILE A 499 3.57 47.95 27.39
C ILE A 499 2.49 47.70 26.33
N ILE A 500 1.73 48.73 25.92
CA ILE A 500 0.72 48.59 24.85
C ILE A 500 1.38 48.33 23.49
N ILE A 501 2.49 49.00 23.16
CA ILE A 501 3.26 48.77 21.93
C ILE A 501 3.92 47.38 21.94
N ALA A 502 4.47 46.94 23.07
CA ALA A 502 5.03 45.59 23.23
C ALA A 502 3.95 44.49 23.17
N LEU A 503 2.72 44.77 23.64
CA LEU A 503 1.58 43.85 23.57
C LEU A 503 0.87 43.86 22.20
N ALA A 504 1.02 44.91 21.40
CA ALA A 504 0.45 45.02 20.06
C ALA A 504 1.38 44.49 18.96
N GLY A 505 2.70 44.41 19.22
CA GLY A 505 3.69 43.89 18.28
C GLY A 505 3.75 42.37 18.12
N ASP A 506 2.94 41.61 18.88
CA ASP A 506 2.98 40.13 18.95
C ASP A 506 1.68 39.49 18.42
N VAL A 507 0.96 40.20 17.54
CA VAL A 507 -0.03 39.61 16.63
C VAL A 507 0.57 39.56 15.23
N GLY A 508 1.37 38.51 15.01
CA GLY A 508 1.95 38.10 13.73
C GLY A 508 2.35 36.65 13.80
#